data_AF-A0A947XE99-F1
#
_entry.id   AF-A0A947XE99-F1
#
_cell.length_a   1.000
_cell.length_b   1.000
_cell.length_c   1.000
_cell.angle_alpha   90.00
_cell.angle_beta   90.00
_cell.angle_gamma   90.00
#
_symmetry.space_group_name_H-M   'P 1'
#
loop_
_entity.id
_entity.type
_entity.pdbx_description
1 polymer ?
#
loop_
_entity_poly.entity_id
_entity_poly.type
_entity_poly.pdbx_seq_one_letter_code
_entity_poly.pdbx_strand_id
1 'polypeptide(L)'
;MHSKYAKTPWTLNEHGETRCVGFELEFAGLDLKTAANAVADAFQGEILVDTQAECKVKHPQYGNFKIELDWLFAKNMARRSLQSQRPSEEAVISLMTDLARQVVPIEVVCPPVPVNQLDVLNKVVSNLQHAGALGTADSLIYAFGVHINAELPALDPETLVAYMQAYCVAQHWLIKAHGVDPVRRLMPYIDLYPKRYVQRVLGYTPQTSMAKIIDDYLEDNPTRNRGMDLLPLFKHLDAARVLAVVEDELVNARPTFHYRLPNCEIEDPQWQLASSWNIWCVVEHLAADPVTLKSMREQCVAYNNNLINLKEEPWHQELAQIHENLSSV
;
A
#
# COMPACT_ATOMS: atom_id res chain seq x y z
N MET A 1 20.58 -7.13 -12.89
CA MET A 1 19.85 -8.38 -12.54
C MET A 1 18.50 -7.95 -12.01
N HIS A 2 17.41 -8.55 -12.48
CA HIS A 2 16.09 -8.25 -11.91
C HIS A 2 15.97 -8.96 -10.56
N SER A 3 15.55 -8.23 -9.52
CA SER A 3 15.20 -8.77 -8.23
C SER A 3 14.00 -9.69 -8.39
N LYS A 4 14.10 -10.91 -7.88
CA LYS A 4 12.94 -11.82 -7.86
C LYS A 4 11.97 -11.38 -6.76
N TYR A 5 10.68 -11.61 -6.99
CA TYR A 5 9.68 -11.48 -5.94
C TYR A 5 9.88 -12.56 -4.89
N ALA A 6 9.99 -12.15 -3.63
CA ALA A 6 10.09 -13.02 -2.48
C ALA A 6 8.81 -13.85 -2.34
N LYS A 7 8.96 -15.10 -1.90
CA LYS A 7 7.83 -15.99 -1.62
C LYS A 7 7.30 -15.71 -0.23
N THR A 8 5.98 -15.65 -0.08
CA THR A 8 5.32 -15.60 1.23
C THR A 8 5.36 -16.98 1.91
N PRO A 9 5.31 -17.05 3.25
CA PRO A 9 5.21 -18.32 3.98
C PRO A 9 3.92 -19.08 3.63
N TRP A 10 2.82 -18.34 3.43
CA TRP A 10 1.53 -18.88 3.01
C TRP A 10 1.19 -18.40 1.61
N THR A 11 0.98 -19.35 0.71
CA THR A 11 0.61 -19.10 -0.69
C THR A 11 -0.87 -19.29 -0.96
N LEU A 12 -1.60 -19.88 -0.02
CA LEU A 12 -3.04 -20.14 -0.11
C LEU A 12 -3.83 -19.29 0.89
N ASN A 13 -5.05 -18.92 0.54
CA ASN A 13 -6.02 -18.28 1.43
C ASN A 13 -6.83 -19.35 2.20
N GLU A 14 -7.77 -18.93 3.06
CA GLU A 14 -8.58 -19.82 3.89
C GLU A 14 -9.51 -20.75 3.09
N HIS A 15 -9.71 -20.46 1.80
CA HIS A 15 -10.48 -21.28 0.87
C HIS A 15 -9.59 -22.28 0.10
N GLY A 16 -8.27 -22.28 0.33
CA GLY A 16 -7.32 -23.13 -0.39
C GLY A 16 -6.99 -22.63 -1.80
N GLU A 17 -7.39 -21.40 -2.14
CA GLU A 17 -7.07 -20.75 -3.41
C GLU A 17 -5.74 -20.03 -3.32
N THR A 18 -5.06 -19.81 -4.46
CA THR A 18 -3.80 -19.06 -4.44
C THR A 18 -4.05 -17.62 -4.05
N ARG A 19 -3.37 -17.15 -2.98
CA ARG A 19 -3.45 -15.75 -2.55
C ARG A 19 -3.09 -14.82 -3.69
N CYS A 20 -3.77 -13.69 -3.74
CA CYS A 20 -3.50 -12.63 -4.67
C CYS A 20 -2.98 -11.38 -3.95
N VAL A 21 -2.32 -10.51 -4.71
CA VAL A 21 -1.94 -9.18 -4.26
C VAL A 21 -2.30 -8.18 -5.35
N GLY A 22 -2.96 -7.09 -4.96
CA GLY A 22 -3.15 -5.93 -5.82
C GLY A 22 -2.02 -4.92 -5.63
N PHE A 23 -1.63 -4.23 -6.69
CA PHE A 23 -0.69 -3.12 -6.62
C PHE A 23 -1.33 -1.86 -7.17
N GLU A 24 -1.07 -0.73 -6.54
CA GLU A 24 -1.45 0.60 -7.05
C GLU A 24 -0.15 1.38 -7.26
N LEU A 25 0.03 1.98 -8.44
CA LEU A 25 1.23 2.73 -8.83
C LEU A 25 0.85 4.17 -9.12
N GLU A 26 1.31 5.11 -8.31
CA GLU A 26 1.12 6.54 -8.54
C GLU A 26 2.33 7.13 -9.28
N PHE A 27 2.10 7.92 -10.33
CA PHE A 27 3.17 8.59 -11.09
C PHE A 27 2.62 9.80 -11.89
N ALA A 28 3.52 10.60 -12.45
CA ALA A 28 3.22 11.68 -13.39
C ALA A 28 3.93 11.49 -14.73
N GLY A 29 3.91 12.52 -15.58
CA GLY A 29 4.64 12.52 -16.87
C GLY A 29 3.88 11.93 -18.05
N LEU A 30 2.81 11.18 -17.81
CA LEU A 30 1.96 10.58 -18.85
C LEU A 30 0.55 11.18 -18.83
N ASP A 31 -0.11 11.15 -19.99
CA ASP A 31 -1.57 11.29 -20.06
C ASP A 31 -2.26 9.92 -19.94
N LEU A 32 -3.57 9.94 -19.65
CA LEU A 32 -4.37 8.73 -19.43
C LEU A 32 -4.29 7.73 -20.59
N LYS A 33 -4.26 8.25 -21.82
CA LYS A 33 -4.20 7.43 -23.04
C LYS A 33 -2.84 6.75 -23.17
N THR A 34 -1.76 7.47 -22.91
CA THR A 34 -0.38 6.97 -22.99
C THR A 34 -0.15 5.90 -21.92
N ALA A 35 -0.59 6.15 -20.69
CA ALA A 35 -0.53 5.16 -19.61
C ALA A 35 -1.36 3.90 -19.95
N ALA A 36 -2.59 4.06 -20.44
CA ALA A 36 -3.44 2.94 -20.85
C ALA A 36 -2.81 2.11 -21.99
N ASN A 37 -2.22 2.75 -22.99
CA ASN A 37 -1.50 2.06 -24.06
C ASN A 37 -0.29 1.28 -23.51
N ALA A 38 0.51 1.90 -22.63
CA ALA A 38 1.67 1.23 -22.03
C ALA A 38 1.26 -0.03 -21.24
N VAL A 39 0.16 0.04 -20.47
CA VAL A 39 -0.40 -1.11 -19.73
C VAL A 39 -0.98 -2.15 -20.69
N ALA A 40 -1.70 -1.74 -21.73
CA ALA A 40 -2.26 -2.64 -22.74
C ALA A 40 -1.16 -3.39 -23.51
N ASP A 41 -0.09 -2.72 -23.92
CA ASP A 41 1.06 -3.32 -24.61
C ASP A 41 1.84 -4.30 -23.72
N ALA A 42 1.81 -4.09 -22.39
CA ALA A 42 2.46 -4.99 -21.45
C ALA A 42 1.77 -6.36 -21.44
N PHE A 43 0.43 -6.37 -21.46
CA PHE A 43 -0.39 -7.57 -21.31
C PHE A 43 -1.13 -8.04 -22.56
N GLN A 44 -1.01 -7.33 -23.69
CA GLN A 44 -1.90 -7.51 -24.85
C GLN A 44 -3.38 -7.36 -24.46
N GLY A 45 -3.65 -6.40 -23.57
CA GLY A 45 -4.99 -6.12 -23.04
C GLY A 45 -5.84 -5.27 -23.98
N GLU A 46 -7.16 -5.32 -23.80
CA GLU A 46 -8.11 -4.48 -24.52
C GLU A 46 -8.36 -3.18 -23.75
N ILE A 47 -8.17 -2.03 -24.40
CA ILE A 47 -8.47 -0.72 -23.81
C ILE A 47 -9.97 -0.46 -23.89
N LEU A 48 -10.59 -0.29 -22.73
CA LEU A 48 -11.98 0.11 -22.54
C LEU A 48 -11.98 1.50 -21.88
N VAL A 49 -12.31 2.53 -22.65
CA VAL A 49 -12.43 3.89 -22.10
C VAL A 49 -13.77 4.01 -21.37
N ASP A 50 -13.72 4.35 -20.08
CA ASP A 50 -14.92 4.52 -19.25
C ASP A 50 -15.34 6.00 -19.20
N THR A 51 -14.42 6.89 -18.83
CA THR A 51 -14.67 8.33 -18.74
C THR A 51 -13.47 9.15 -19.21
N GLN A 52 -13.55 10.48 -19.15
CA GLN A 52 -12.40 11.36 -19.44
C GLN A 52 -11.29 11.29 -18.39
N ALA A 53 -11.59 10.77 -17.19
CA ALA A 53 -10.65 10.71 -16.07
C ALA A 53 -10.31 9.28 -15.64
N GLU A 54 -10.93 8.27 -16.27
CA GLU A 54 -10.73 6.85 -15.98
C GLU A 54 -10.71 6.03 -17.28
N CYS A 55 -9.73 5.15 -17.39
CA CYS A 55 -9.59 4.16 -18.45
C CYS A 55 -9.40 2.77 -17.84
N LYS A 56 -9.85 1.73 -18.52
CA LYS A 56 -9.65 0.33 -18.12
C LYS A 56 -8.90 -0.41 -19.20
N VAL A 57 -7.97 -1.27 -18.79
CA VAL A 57 -7.34 -2.26 -19.67
C VAL A 57 -7.76 -3.64 -19.19
N LYS A 58 -8.53 -4.35 -20.01
CA LYS A 58 -9.05 -5.67 -19.68
C LYS A 58 -8.09 -6.76 -20.17
N HIS A 59 -7.76 -7.69 -19.28
CA HIS A 59 -7.03 -8.91 -19.62
C HIS A 59 -7.84 -10.15 -19.20
N PRO A 60 -8.02 -11.16 -20.07
CA PRO A 60 -8.83 -12.34 -19.77
C PRO A 60 -8.40 -13.12 -18.51
N GLN A 61 -7.09 -13.18 -18.24
CA GLN A 61 -6.54 -13.95 -17.13
C GLN A 61 -6.46 -13.16 -15.81
N TYR A 62 -6.15 -11.86 -15.89
CA TYR A 62 -5.81 -11.07 -14.70
C TYR A 62 -6.91 -10.10 -14.31
N GLY A 63 -7.92 -9.86 -15.16
CA GLY A 63 -8.99 -8.92 -14.89
C GLY A 63 -8.68 -7.53 -15.44
N ASN A 64 -9.17 -6.49 -14.75
CA ASN A 64 -9.10 -5.11 -15.24
C ASN A 64 -8.02 -4.33 -14.51
N PHE A 65 -7.08 -3.78 -15.27
CA PHE A 65 -6.25 -2.68 -14.80
C PHE A 65 -7.07 -1.41 -14.93
N LYS A 66 -7.19 -0.65 -13.84
CA LYS A 66 -7.82 0.66 -13.87
C LYS A 66 -6.73 1.71 -13.87
N ILE A 67 -6.86 2.69 -14.77
CA ILE A 67 -5.96 3.83 -14.88
C ILE A 67 -6.83 5.05 -14.59
N GLU A 68 -6.50 5.80 -13.58
CA GLU A 68 -7.28 6.97 -13.16
C GLU A 68 -6.40 8.17 -12.85
N LEU A 69 -6.98 9.36 -12.98
CA LEU A 69 -6.36 10.58 -12.51
C LEU A 69 -6.64 10.76 -11.02
N ASP A 70 -5.64 11.17 -10.24
CA ASP A 70 -5.81 11.38 -8.79
C ASP A 70 -6.83 12.50 -8.50
N TRP A 71 -8.02 12.08 -8.05
CA TRP A 71 -9.16 12.95 -7.79
C TRP A 71 -8.95 13.86 -6.57
N LEU A 72 -8.17 13.42 -5.58
CA LEU A 72 -7.90 14.20 -4.38
C LEU A 72 -6.92 15.32 -4.71
N PHE A 73 -5.88 15.02 -5.48
CA PHE A 73 -4.96 16.01 -6.01
C PHE A 73 -5.70 17.04 -6.87
N ALA A 74 -6.53 16.58 -7.81
CA ALA A 74 -7.34 17.46 -8.65
C ALA A 74 -8.28 18.37 -7.84
N LYS A 75 -8.99 17.83 -6.84
CA LYS A 75 -9.85 18.61 -5.93
C LYS A 75 -9.05 19.67 -5.17
N ASN A 76 -7.86 19.33 -4.65
CA ASN A 76 -7.03 20.27 -3.91
C ASN A 76 -6.44 21.36 -4.81
N MET A 77 -6.05 21.04 -6.04
CA MET A 77 -5.65 22.05 -7.03
C MET A 77 -6.81 22.96 -7.42
N ALA A 78 -7.99 22.40 -7.69
CA ALA A 78 -9.19 23.18 -8.02
C ALA A 78 -9.55 24.15 -6.89
N ARG A 79 -9.46 23.70 -5.62
CA ARG A 79 -9.65 24.59 -4.46
C ARG A 79 -8.70 25.78 -4.47
N ARG A 80 -7.41 25.53 -4.73
CA ARG A 80 -6.38 26.57 -4.76
C ARG A 80 -6.54 27.52 -5.95
N SER A 81 -6.75 26.97 -7.15
CA SER A 81 -6.87 27.74 -8.39
C SER A 81 -8.14 28.59 -8.42
N LEU A 82 -9.27 28.02 -7.98
CA LEU A 82 -10.57 28.69 -7.99
C LEU A 82 -10.86 29.47 -6.70
N GLN A 83 -9.93 29.48 -5.74
CA GLN A 83 -10.12 30.03 -4.38
C GLN A 83 -11.43 29.57 -3.72
N SER A 84 -11.91 28.38 -4.06
CA SER A 84 -13.16 27.82 -3.59
C SER A 84 -12.88 26.70 -2.60
N GLN A 85 -13.54 26.69 -1.44
CA GLN A 85 -13.39 25.60 -0.47
C GLN A 85 -14.05 24.29 -0.93
N ARG A 86 -15.02 24.37 -1.84
CA ARG A 86 -15.77 23.24 -2.42
C ARG A 86 -15.96 23.47 -3.93
N PRO A 87 -14.98 23.13 -4.78
CA PRO A 87 -15.14 23.18 -6.22
C PRO A 87 -16.21 22.18 -6.67
N SER A 88 -16.98 22.53 -7.72
CA SER A 88 -17.92 21.59 -8.35
C SER A 88 -17.16 20.48 -9.07
N GLU A 89 -17.78 19.31 -9.26
CA GLU A 89 -17.18 18.21 -10.01
C GLU A 89 -16.82 18.62 -11.44
N GLU A 90 -17.69 19.39 -12.11
CA GLU A 90 -17.42 19.94 -13.44
C GLU A 90 -16.14 20.80 -13.48
N ALA A 91 -15.90 21.61 -12.44
CA ALA A 91 -14.71 22.44 -12.36
C ALA A 91 -13.45 21.61 -12.09
N VAL A 92 -13.56 20.54 -11.31
CA VAL A 92 -12.47 19.58 -11.08
C VAL A 92 -12.15 18.84 -12.39
N ILE A 93 -13.15 18.34 -13.11
CA ILE A 93 -12.99 17.65 -14.39
C ILE A 93 -12.41 18.59 -15.46
N SER A 94 -12.87 19.84 -15.54
CA SER A 94 -12.30 20.84 -16.44
C SER A 94 -10.83 21.07 -16.15
N LEU A 95 -10.46 21.25 -14.87
CA LEU A 95 -9.06 21.41 -14.47
C LEU A 95 -8.22 20.17 -14.81
N MET A 96 -8.77 18.98 -14.61
CA MET A 96 -8.12 17.72 -14.98
C MET A 96 -7.88 17.62 -16.49
N THR A 97 -8.81 18.14 -17.29
CA THR A 97 -8.73 18.16 -18.76
C THR A 97 -7.75 19.23 -19.26
N ASP A 98 -7.77 20.42 -18.65
CA ASP A 98 -6.95 21.58 -19.05
C ASP A 98 -5.48 21.47 -18.60
N LEU A 99 -5.21 20.79 -17.48
CA LEU A 99 -3.85 20.52 -16.96
C LEU A 99 -3.33 19.12 -17.30
N ALA A 100 -4.08 18.35 -18.12
CA ALA A 100 -3.90 16.92 -18.36
C ALA A 100 -2.53 16.50 -18.89
N ARG A 101 -1.71 17.42 -19.42
CA ARG A 101 -0.46 17.03 -20.09
C ARG A 101 0.76 16.95 -19.17
N GLN A 102 0.76 17.55 -17.96
CA GLN A 102 1.98 17.54 -17.12
C GLN A 102 1.77 17.58 -15.59
N VAL A 103 0.58 17.85 -15.05
CA VAL A 103 0.46 18.21 -13.61
C VAL A 103 -0.38 17.25 -12.78
N VAL A 104 -1.40 16.59 -13.35
CA VAL A 104 -2.27 15.69 -12.57
C VAL A 104 -1.67 14.28 -12.55
N PRO A 105 -1.42 13.70 -11.36
CA PRO A 105 -0.93 12.34 -11.22
C PRO A 105 -1.90 11.31 -11.80
N ILE A 106 -1.34 10.23 -12.33
CA ILE A 106 -2.05 9.02 -12.73
C ILE A 106 -1.78 7.95 -11.68
N GLU A 107 -2.82 7.21 -11.35
CA GLU A 107 -2.77 5.96 -10.59
C GLU A 107 -3.12 4.80 -11.52
N VAL A 108 -2.26 3.78 -11.54
CA VAL A 108 -2.57 2.48 -12.14
C VAL A 108 -2.90 1.50 -11.03
N VAL A 109 -4.16 1.13 -10.92
CA VAL A 109 -4.68 0.09 -10.02
C VAL A 109 -4.66 -1.24 -10.75
N CYS A 110 -3.72 -2.10 -10.39
CA CYS A 110 -3.63 -3.46 -10.89
C CYS A 110 -4.75 -4.32 -10.29
N PRO A 111 -5.31 -5.26 -11.07
CA PRO A 111 -6.19 -6.27 -10.49
C PRO A 111 -5.39 -7.18 -9.54
N PRO A 112 -6.06 -7.96 -8.67
CA PRO A 112 -5.37 -8.94 -7.84
C PRO A 112 -4.61 -9.96 -8.71
N VAL A 113 -3.28 -10.03 -8.52
CA VAL A 113 -2.42 -10.98 -9.23
C VAL A 113 -2.01 -12.10 -8.27
N PRO A 114 -2.07 -13.38 -8.67
CA PRO A 114 -1.59 -14.49 -7.86
C PRO A 114 -0.14 -14.27 -7.40
N VAL A 115 0.16 -14.51 -6.13
CA VAL A 115 1.50 -14.27 -5.55
C VAL A 115 2.62 -15.08 -6.21
N ASN A 116 2.28 -16.12 -6.97
CA ASN A 116 3.23 -16.92 -7.74
C ASN A 116 3.44 -16.44 -9.19
N GLN A 117 2.82 -15.32 -9.59
CA GLN A 117 2.83 -14.79 -10.97
C GLN A 117 3.18 -13.29 -11.03
N LEU A 118 3.75 -12.73 -9.97
CA LEU A 118 4.02 -11.28 -9.87
C LEU A 118 4.99 -10.73 -10.92
N ASP A 119 5.86 -11.57 -11.48
CA ASP A 119 6.78 -11.19 -12.55
C ASP A 119 6.08 -10.57 -13.77
N VAL A 120 4.79 -10.87 -13.95
CA VAL A 120 4.00 -10.31 -15.04
C VAL A 120 3.86 -8.79 -14.96
N LEU A 121 3.95 -8.21 -13.75
CA LEU A 121 3.89 -6.76 -13.52
C LEU A 121 5.17 -6.03 -13.93
N ASN A 122 6.30 -6.73 -14.07
CA ASN A 122 7.57 -6.11 -14.46
C ASN A 122 7.47 -5.42 -15.82
N LYS A 123 6.69 -6.01 -16.74
CA LYS A 123 6.49 -5.44 -18.07
C LYS A 123 5.61 -4.19 -18.05
N VAL A 124 4.67 -4.09 -17.10
CA VAL A 124 3.88 -2.87 -16.88
C VAL A 124 4.79 -1.73 -16.46
N VAL A 125 5.58 -1.97 -15.41
CA VAL A 125 6.53 -1.00 -14.87
C VAL A 125 7.49 -0.54 -15.96
N SER A 126 8.09 -1.47 -16.70
CA SER A 126 9.02 -1.15 -17.77
C SER A 126 8.35 -0.36 -18.90
N ASN A 127 7.14 -0.70 -19.31
CA ASN A 127 6.44 0.04 -20.36
C ASN A 127 6.06 1.46 -19.92
N LEU A 128 5.59 1.63 -18.67
CA LEU A 128 5.29 2.94 -18.10
C LEU A 128 6.55 3.81 -18.00
N GLN A 129 7.65 3.22 -17.53
CA GLN A 129 8.96 3.89 -17.47
C GLN A 129 9.41 4.33 -18.87
N HIS A 130 9.39 3.45 -19.88
CA HIS A 130 9.77 3.79 -21.25
C HIS A 130 8.86 4.84 -21.89
N ALA A 131 7.59 4.92 -21.46
CA ALA A 131 6.67 5.95 -21.92
C ALA A 131 6.98 7.34 -21.31
N GLY A 132 7.85 7.42 -20.29
CA GLY A 132 8.23 8.66 -19.62
C GLY A 132 7.52 8.92 -18.29
N ALA A 133 7.08 7.87 -17.58
CA ALA A 133 6.52 8.02 -16.24
C ALA A 133 7.56 8.60 -15.27
N LEU A 134 7.12 9.53 -14.42
CA LEU A 134 7.92 10.21 -13.41
C LEU A 134 7.38 9.88 -12.02
N GLY A 135 8.24 9.39 -11.13
CA GLY A 135 7.89 8.99 -9.77
C GLY A 135 8.30 10.01 -8.71
N THR A 136 8.58 9.49 -7.51
CA THR A 136 8.74 10.28 -6.28
C THR A 136 9.96 11.22 -6.31
N ALA A 137 11.04 10.90 -7.03
CA ALA A 137 12.29 11.68 -6.94
C ALA A 137 12.28 12.97 -7.79
N ASP A 138 11.39 13.06 -8.78
CA ASP A 138 11.39 14.13 -9.78
C ASP A 138 10.66 15.41 -9.37
N SER A 139 9.96 15.45 -8.21
CA SER A 139 9.29 16.68 -7.74
C SER A 139 8.96 16.68 -6.25
N LEU A 140 9.31 17.77 -5.59
CA LEU A 140 8.92 18.09 -4.21
C LEU A 140 7.40 18.19 -3.98
N ILE A 141 6.59 18.24 -5.05
CA ILE A 141 5.12 18.30 -4.97
C ILE A 141 4.50 16.90 -4.98
N TYR A 142 5.26 15.87 -5.40
CA TYR A 142 4.73 14.56 -5.74
C TYR A 142 5.07 13.50 -4.68
N ALA A 143 4.11 13.23 -3.82
CA ALA A 143 4.19 12.25 -2.74
C ALA A 143 3.88 10.81 -3.20
N PHE A 144 4.29 10.43 -4.41
CA PHE A 144 3.85 9.20 -5.09
C PHE A 144 4.27 7.93 -4.35
N GLY A 145 3.32 7.02 -4.19
CA GLY A 145 3.50 5.74 -3.53
C GLY A 145 3.24 4.54 -4.43
N VAL A 146 3.70 3.39 -3.95
CA VAL A 146 3.11 2.11 -4.31
C VAL A 146 2.21 1.67 -3.17
N HIS A 147 0.97 1.31 -3.47
CA HIS A 147 0.15 0.58 -2.51
C HIS A 147 0.19 -0.93 -2.81
N ILE A 148 0.38 -1.73 -1.77
CA ILE A 148 0.37 -3.19 -1.81
C ILE A 148 -0.87 -3.65 -1.07
N ASN A 149 -1.79 -4.30 -1.78
CA ASN A 149 -3.03 -4.86 -1.27
C ASN A 149 -2.86 -6.38 -1.13
N ALA A 150 -2.15 -6.82 -0.11
CA ALA A 150 -1.86 -8.24 0.11
C ALA A 150 -3.08 -8.95 0.73
N GLU A 151 -3.66 -9.92 0.03
CA GLU A 151 -4.76 -10.76 0.56
C GLU A 151 -4.27 -11.56 1.77
N LEU A 152 -5.07 -11.68 2.83
CA LEU A 152 -4.69 -12.44 4.02
C LEU A 152 -4.73 -13.96 3.79
N PRO A 153 -3.90 -14.76 4.48
CA PRO A 153 -4.00 -16.22 4.41
C PRO A 153 -5.25 -16.75 5.13
N ALA A 154 -5.75 -16.06 6.14
CA ALA A 154 -7.00 -16.35 6.82
C ALA A 154 -7.56 -15.09 7.49
N LEU A 155 -8.88 -15.07 7.71
CA LEU A 155 -9.60 -13.92 8.26
C LEU A 155 -9.95 -14.09 9.75
N ASP A 156 -9.35 -15.07 10.42
CA ASP A 156 -9.55 -15.31 11.85
C ASP A 156 -8.74 -14.32 12.72
N PRO A 157 -9.16 -14.09 13.99
CA PRO A 157 -8.46 -13.15 14.88
C PRO A 157 -7.00 -13.48 15.16
N GLU A 158 -6.62 -14.77 15.21
CA GLU A 158 -5.25 -15.17 15.52
C GLU A 158 -4.30 -14.74 14.39
N THR A 159 -4.70 -14.98 13.14
CA THR A 159 -3.98 -14.52 11.95
C THR A 159 -3.85 -13.00 11.94
N LEU A 160 -4.94 -12.26 12.14
CA LEU A 160 -4.89 -10.79 12.14
C LEU A 160 -3.97 -10.25 13.25
N VAL A 161 -4.04 -10.80 14.47
CA VAL A 161 -3.18 -10.39 15.59
C VAL A 161 -1.71 -10.57 15.25
N ALA A 162 -1.32 -11.70 14.65
CA ALA A 162 0.07 -11.98 14.29
C ALA A 162 0.62 -10.94 13.30
N TYR A 163 -0.12 -10.64 12.22
CA TYR A 163 0.28 -9.65 11.23
C TYR A 163 0.30 -8.23 11.79
N MET A 164 -0.70 -7.85 12.58
CA MET A 164 -0.74 -6.53 13.22
C MET A 164 0.42 -6.34 14.20
N GLN A 165 0.77 -7.36 14.98
CA GLN A 165 1.94 -7.32 15.86
C GLN A 165 3.25 -7.25 15.07
N ALA A 166 3.39 -8.05 14.00
CA ALA A 166 4.54 -8.01 13.12
C ALA A 166 4.74 -6.62 12.50
N TYR A 167 3.68 -6.02 11.98
CA TYR A 167 3.71 -4.65 11.46
C TYR A 167 4.06 -3.63 12.54
N CYS A 168 3.45 -3.71 13.73
CA CYS A 168 3.74 -2.80 14.84
C CYS A 168 5.20 -2.82 15.27
N VAL A 169 5.81 -4.01 15.32
CA VAL A 169 7.25 -4.21 15.59
C VAL A 169 8.11 -3.63 14.47
N ALA A 170 7.71 -3.83 13.21
CA ALA A 170 8.50 -3.48 12.04
C ALA A 170 8.32 -2.03 11.53
N GLN A 171 7.28 -1.29 11.94
CA GLN A 171 6.88 -0.06 11.26
C GLN A 171 8.00 1.00 11.09
N HIS A 172 8.88 1.19 12.08
CA HIS A 172 10.00 2.12 11.98
C HIS A 172 11.12 1.58 11.08
N TRP A 173 11.36 0.27 11.12
CA TRP A 173 12.26 -0.41 10.20
C TRP A 173 11.75 -0.31 8.77
N LEU A 174 10.45 -0.52 8.52
CA LEU A 174 9.83 -0.44 7.20
C LEU A 174 10.03 0.95 6.56
N ILE A 175 9.89 2.03 7.34
CA ILE A 175 10.19 3.39 6.87
C ILE A 175 11.64 3.52 6.40
N LYS A 176 12.60 2.96 7.16
CA LYS A 176 14.02 2.99 6.82
C LYS A 176 14.33 2.10 5.61
N ALA A 177 13.80 0.87 5.61
CA ALA A 177 14.04 -0.14 4.57
C ALA A 177 13.51 0.31 3.20
N HIS A 178 12.35 0.97 3.16
CA HIS A 178 11.81 1.56 1.94
C HIS A 178 12.50 2.86 1.51
N GLY A 179 13.35 3.47 2.36
CA GLY A 179 13.87 4.81 2.11
C GLY A 179 12.75 5.83 1.89
N VAL A 180 11.66 5.74 2.67
CA VAL A 180 10.44 6.54 2.44
C VAL A 180 10.77 8.02 2.38
N ASP A 181 10.35 8.67 1.29
CA ASP A 181 10.70 10.06 1.00
C ASP A 181 10.28 10.99 2.15
N PRO A 182 11.16 11.92 2.61
CA PRO A 182 10.84 12.83 3.71
C PRO A 182 9.59 13.69 3.48
N VAL A 183 9.30 14.12 2.24
CA VAL A 183 8.08 14.86 1.88
C VAL A 183 6.85 13.97 2.09
N ARG A 184 6.89 12.69 1.66
CA ARG A 184 5.80 11.74 1.92
C ARG A 184 5.53 11.55 3.42
N ARG A 185 6.59 11.60 4.24
CA ARG A 185 6.47 11.54 5.72
C ARG A 185 5.88 12.79 6.36
N LEU A 186 5.94 13.95 5.68
CA LEU A 186 5.34 15.20 6.14
C LEU A 186 3.87 15.32 5.72
N MET A 187 3.43 14.51 4.76
CA MET A 187 2.05 14.47 4.29
C MET A 187 1.22 13.49 5.13
N PRO A 188 -0.03 13.83 5.49
CA PRO A 188 -0.86 13.02 6.36
C PRO A 188 -1.51 11.88 5.58
N TYR A 189 -0.73 11.04 4.89
CA TYR A 189 -1.25 9.92 4.09
C TYR A 189 -0.72 8.56 4.54
N ILE A 190 0.48 8.54 5.13
CA ILE A 190 1.20 7.30 5.46
C ILE A 190 1.67 7.27 6.92
N ASP A 191 0.94 7.96 7.81
CA ASP A 191 1.30 8.05 9.22
C ASP A 191 1.50 6.67 9.84
N LEU A 192 2.47 6.59 10.74
CA LEU A 192 2.67 5.41 11.57
C LEU A 192 1.50 5.22 12.54
N TYR A 193 1.37 4.01 13.07
CA TYR A 193 0.38 3.78 14.12
C TYR A 193 0.75 4.56 15.39
N PRO A 194 -0.23 5.22 16.04
CA PRO A 194 0.02 5.95 17.28
C PRO A 194 0.63 5.03 18.34
N LYS A 195 1.59 5.55 19.14
CA LYS A 195 2.28 4.76 20.18
C LYS A 195 1.32 4.02 21.12
N ARG A 196 0.18 4.63 21.48
CA ARG A 196 -0.85 4.00 22.32
C ARG A 196 -1.50 2.78 21.63
N TYR A 197 -1.76 2.88 20.34
CA TYR A 197 -2.34 1.79 19.55
C TYR A 197 -1.34 0.65 19.39
N VAL A 198 -0.08 0.98 19.13
CA VAL A 198 1.02 0.01 19.10
C VAL A 198 1.09 -0.78 20.40
N GLN A 199 1.11 -0.11 21.56
CA GLN A 199 1.12 -0.77 22.87
C GLN A 199 -0.09 -1.70 23.06
N ARG A 200 -1.26 -1.26 22.61
CA ARG A 200 -2.51 -2.04 22.65
C ARG A 200 -2.40 -3.33 21.83
N VAL A 201 -1.96 -3.22 20.57
CA VAL A 201 -1.80 -4.36 19.65
C VAL A 201 -0.74 -5.35 20.15
N LEU A 202 0.40 -4.86 20.65
CA LEU A 202 1.45 -5.72 21.23
C LEU A 202 0.95 -6.48 22.48
N GLY A 203 -0.11 -5.97 23.15
CA GLY A 203 -0.77 -6.64 24.27
C GLY A 203 -1.81 -7.68 23.89
N TYR A 204 -2.18 -7.82 22.61
CA TYR A 204 -3.16 -8.83 22.18
C TYR A 204 -2.66 -10.25 22.41
N THR A 205 -3.63 -11.15 22.66
CA THR A 205 -3.43 -12.59 22.78
C THR A 205 -4.24 -13.30 21.69
N PRO A 206 -4.02 -14.62 21.47
CA PRO A 206 -4.85 -15.39 20.53
C PRO A 206 -6.35 -15.42 20.88
N GLN A 207 -6.74 -14.96 22.07
CA GLN A 207 -8.13 -14.87 22.53
C GLN A 207 -8.75 -13.48 22.29
N THR A 208 -8.00 -12.50 21.78
CA THR A 208 -8.55 -11.19 21.43
C THR A 208 -9.60 -11.37 20.34
N SER A 209 -10.84 -10.99 20.62
CA SER A 209 -11.95 -11.13 19.66
C SER A 209 -11.82 -10.18 18.46
N MET A 210 -12.38 -10.58 17.32
CA MET A 210 -12.46 -9.72 16.12
C MET A 210 -13.12 -8.37 16.42
N ALA A 211 -14.21 -8.37 17.19
CA ALA A 211 -14.90 -7.14 17.57
C ALA A 211 -13.96 -6.17 18.32
N LYS A 212 -13.17 -6.68 19.27
CA LYS A 212 -12.18 -5.87 19.99
C LYS A 212 -11.10 -5.33 19.06
N ILE A 213 -10.59 -6.15 18.14
CA ILE A 213 -9.56 -5.72 17.17
C ILE A 213 -10.07 -4.54 16.34
N ILE A 214 -11.30 -4.64 15.82
CA ILE A 214 -11.90 -3.58 14.99
C ILE A 214 -12.19 -2.33 15.82
N ASP A 215 -12.82 -2.47 17.00
CA ASP A 215 -13.14 -1.33 17.88
C ASP A 215 -11.88 -0.57 18.27
N ASP A 216 -10.84 -1.30 18.67
CA ASP A 216 -9.59 -0.72 19.08
C ASP A 216 -8.90 0.04 17.92
N TYR A 217 -9.00 -0.47 16.68
CA TYR A 217 -8.49 0.24 15.50
C TYR A 217 -9.31 1.49 15.18
N LEU A 218 -10.64 1.42 15.23
CA LEU A 218 -11.51 2.57 14.95
C LEU A 218 -11.36 3.68 15.98
N GLU A 219 -11.05 3.35 17.25
CA GLU A 219 -10.76 4.36 18.27
C GLU A 219 -9.47 5.14 17.98
N ASP A 220 -8.42 4.44 17.52
CA ASP A 220 -7.08 5.01 17.38
C ASP A 220 -6.72 5.45 15.95
N ASN A 221 -7.38 4.87 14.95
CA ASN A 221 -7.11 5.02 13.53
C ASN A 221 -8.41 5.10 12.69
N PRO A 222 -9.36 6.02 12.97
CA PRO A 222 -10.56 6.22 12.15
C PRO A 222 -10.24 6.96 10.84
N THR A 223 -9.18 6.53 10.13
CA THR A 223 -8.66 7.19 8.93
C THR A 223 -7.92 6.21 8.04
N ARG A 224 -7.96 6.45 6.73
CA ARG A 224 -7.14 5.73 5.74
C ARG A 224 -5.67 6.14 5.78
N ASN A 225 -5.34 7.24 6.47
CA ASN A 225 -4.02 7.86 6.47
C ASN A 225 -3.05 7.13 7.40
N ARG A 226 -2.73 5.89 7.05
CA ARG A 226 -1.81 5.01 7.77
C ARG A 226 -0.89 4.27 6.81
N GLY A 227 0.33 4.01 7.24
CA GLY A 227 1.28 3.19 6.48
C GLY A 227 0.73 1.79 6.18
N MET A 228 -0.09 1.23 7.07
CA MET A 228 -0.96 0.08 6.81
C MET A 228 -2.38 0.47 7.22
N ASP A 229 -3.25 0.67 6.25
CA ASP A 229 -4.66 0.94 6.47
C ASP A 229 -5.44 -0.38 6.53
N LEU A 230 -6.22 -0.54 7.61
CA LEU A 230 -7.06 -1.72 7.84
C LEU A 230 -8.55 -1.42 7.66
N LEU A 231 -8.95 -0.18 7.36
CA LEU A 231 -10.37 0.13 7.11
C LEU A 231 -10.99 -0.71 5.98
N PRO A 232 -10.30 -0.97 4.84
CA PRO A 232 -10.81 -1.87 3.80
C PRO A 232 -11.10 -3.30 4.33
N LEU A 233 -10.17 -3.85 5.12
CA LEU A 233 -10.29 -5.18 5.72
C LEU A 233 -11.41 -5.21 6.75
N PHE A 234 -11.46 -4.24 7.65
CA PHE A 234 -12.48 -4.19 8.70
C PHE A 234 -13.86 -3.92 8.14
N LYS A 235 -13.99 -3.16 7.05
CA LYS A 235 -15.28 -3.00 6.36
C LYS A 235 -15.72 -4.30 5.68
N HIS A 236 -14.78 -5.13 5.22
CA HIS A 236 -15.09 -6.46 4.70
C HIS A 236 -15.60 -7.41 5.79
N LEU A 237 -15.02 -7.34 7.00
CA LEU A 237 -15.39 -8.20 8.14
C LEU A 237 -16.65 -7.73 8.87
N ASP A 238 -16.80 -6.43 9.10
CA ASP A 238 -17.93 -5.81 9.82
C ASP A 238 -18.19 -4.39 9.30
N ALA A 239 -18.85 -4.30 8.14
CA ALA A 239 -19.19 -3.03 7.50
C ALA A 239 -19.99 -2.11 8.42
N ALA A 240 -20.92 -2.65 9.21
CA ALA A 240 -21.78 -1.85 10.09
C ALA A 240 -20.97 -1.12 11.16
N ARG A 241 -19.99 -1.80 11.76
CA ARG A 241 -19.10 -1.22 12.78
C ARG A 241 -18.21 -0.13 12.21
N VAL A 242 -17.66 -0.32 11.01
CA VAL A 242 -16.82 0.70 10.36
C VAL A 242 -17.64 1.92 9.94
N LEU A 243 -18.80 1.72 9.30
CA LEU A 243 -19.67 2.81 8.84
C LEU A 243 -20.28 3.63 9.98
N ALA A 244 -20.30 3.11 11.21
CA ALA A 244 -20.72 3.85 12.39
C ALA A 244 -19.69 4.91 12.86
N VAL A 245 -18.43 4.82 12.40
CA VAL A 245 -17.33 5.70 12.83
C VAL A 245 -16.71 6.46 11.65
N VAL A 246 -16.67 5.86 10.46
CA VAL A 246 -15.99 6.40 9.28
C VAL A 246 -16.98 6.66 8.15
N GLU A 247 -17.17 7.95 7.83
CA GLU A 247 -17.99 8.44 6.71
C GLU A 247 -17.09 8.74 5.48
N ASP A 248 -16.26 7.78 5.06
CA ASP A 248 -15.41 7.91 3.87
C ASP A 248 -15.82 6.88 2.81
N GLU A 249 -16.42 7.36 1.72
CA GLU A 249 -16.89 6.56 0.59
C GLU A 249 -15.75 5.86 -0.16
N LEU A 250 -14.51 6.32 -0.01
CA LEU A 250 -13.33 5.73 -0.64
C LEU A 250 -12.82 4.48 0.09
N VAL A 251 -13.39 4.14 1.26
CA VAL A 251 -13.12 2.88 1.95
C VAL A 251 -13.87 1.75 1.22
N ASN A 252 -13.19 1.09 0.29
CA ASN A 252 -13.73 -0.06 -0.42
C ASN A 252 -13.40 -1.36 0.31
N ALA A 253 -14.42 -2.18 0.61
CA ALA A 253 -14.26 -3.41 1.39
C ALA A 253 -13.49 -4.47 0.59
N ARG A 254 -12.40 -5.01 1.16
CA ARG A 254 -11.61 -6.10 0.56
C ARG A 254 -10.79 -6.85 1.62
N PRO A 255 -10.55 -8.16 1.47
CA PRO A 255 -9.82 -8.98 2.46
C PRO A 255 -8.29 -8.82 2.34
N THR A 256 -7.80 -7.59 2.30
CA THR A 256 -6.38 -7.28 2.08
C THR A 256 -5.82 -6.33 3.13
N PHE A 257 -4.54 -6.47 3.48
CA PHE A 257 -3.79 -5.37 4.09
C PHE A 257 -3.57 -4.28 3.06
N HIS A 258 -4.01 -3.04 3.30
CA HIS A 258 -3.75 -1.91 2.41
C HIS A 258 -2.47 -1.19 2.88
N TYR A 259 -1.33 -1.63 2.35
CA TYR A 259 0.00 -1.15 2.75
C TYR A 259 0.50 -0.07 1.79
N ARG A 260 0.93 1.10 2.30
CA ARG A 260 1.10 2.33 1.52
C ARG A 260 2.46 3.01 1.66
N LEU A 261 3.38 2.41 2.42
CA LEU A 261 4.69 2.99 2.68
C LEU A 261 5.64 3.09 1.47
N PRO A 262 5.72 2.12 0.55
CA PRO A 262 6.76 2.16 -0.48
C PRO A 262 6.64 3.39 -1.39
N ASN A 263 7.78 3.94 -1.81
CA ASN A 263 7.85 4.97 -2.86
C ASN A 263 7.59 4.34 -4.23
N CYS A 264 7.13 5.14 -5.18
CA CYS A 264 7.09 4.79 -6.59
C CYS A 264 8.19 5.56 -7.33
N GLU A 265 9.35 4.94 -7.53
CA GLU A 265 10.52 5.56 -8.21
C GLU A 265 10.61 5.03 -9.65
N ILE A 266 9.48 5.05 -10.36
CA ILE A 266 9.30 4.42 -11.66
C ILE A 266 10.23 4.97 -12.75
N GLU A 267 10.75 6.18 -12.57
CA GLU A 267 11.74 6.85 -13.42
C GLU A 267 13.14 6.22 -13.30
N ASP A 268 13.47 5.62 -12.15
CA ASP A 268 14.80 5.05 -11.91
C ASP A 268 14.94 3.71 -12.65
N PRO A 269 15.86 3.57 -13.61
CA PRO A 269 16.09 2.32 -14.33
C PRO A 269 16.51 1.14 -13.42
N GLN A 270 16.93 1.42 -12.19
CA GLN A 270 17.29 0.41 -11.19
C GLN A 270 16.12 0.04 -10.27
N TRP A 271 15.07 0.86 -10.21
CA TRP A 271 13.91 0.58 -9.38
C TRP A 271 13.09 -0.58 -9.94
N GLN A 272 12.58 -1.41 -9.02
CA GLN A 272 11.80 -2.59 -9.35
C GLN A 272 10.68 -2.75 -8.31
N LEU A 273 9.48 -3.05 -8.79
CA LEU A 273 8.32 -3.30 -7.92
C LEU A 273 8.57 -4.45 -6.91
N ALA A 274 9.38 -5.45 -7.30
CA ALA A 274 9.82 -6.53 -6.43
C ALA A 274 10.52 -6.04 -5.16
N SER A 275 11.27 -4.93 -5.21
CA SER A 275 11.94 -4.37 -4.03
C SER A 275 10.92 -3.96 -2.96
N SER A 276 9.81 -3.33 -3.37
CA SER A 276 8.73 -2.95 -2.47
C SER A 276 8.01 -4.16 -1.87
N TRP A 277 7.75 -5.17 -2.69
CA TRP A 277 7.13 -6.43 -2.25
C TRP A 277 8.01 -7.23 -1.28
N ASN A 278 9.31 -7.29 -1.52
CA ASN A 278 10.25 -8.07 -0.73
C ASN A 278 10.40 -7.50 0.69
N ILE A 279 10.31 -6.18 0.84
CA ILE A 279 10.26 -5.53 2.15
C ILE A 279 8.95 -5.86 2.88
N TRP A 280 7.80 -5.83 2.20
CA TRP A 280 6.52 -6.29 2.77
C TRP A 280 6.60 -7.74 3.25
N CYS A 281 7.26 -8.62 2.49
CA CYS A 281 7.42 -10.02 2.87
C CYS A 281 8.12 -10.23 4.21
N VAL A 282 8.90 -9.26 4.73
CA VAL A 282 9.43 -9.36 6.09
C VAL A 282 8.30 -9.42 7.14
N VAL A 283 7.21 -8.67 6.93
CA VAL A 283 6.03 -8.71 7.81
C VAL A 283 5.33 -10.08 7.70
N GLU A 284 5.19 -10.59 6.48
CA GLU A 284 4.61 -11.93 6.22
C GLU A 284 5.41 -13.03 6.95
N HIS A 285 6.74 -13.02 6.80
CA HIS A 285 7.62 -14.01 7.44
C HIS A 285 7.67 -13.86 8.95
N LEU A 286 7.67 -12.64 9.47
CA LEU A 286 7.61 -12.41 10.91
C LEU A 286 6.26 -12.87 11.50
N ALA A 287 5.15 -12.62 10.83
CA ALA A 287 3.83 -13.10 11.26
C ALA A 287 3.74 -14.63 11.27
N ALA A 288 4.49 -15.32 10.40
CA ALA A 288 4.57 -16.77 10.33
C ALA A 288 5.50 -17.43 11.35
N ASP A 289 6.35 -16.64 12.03
CA ASP A 289 7.26 -17.13 13.05
C ASP A 289 6.85 -16.65 14.44
N PRO A 290 5.97 -17.40 15.15
CA PRO A 290 5.47 -16.97 16.45
C PRO A 290 6.56 -16.89 17.52
N VAL A 291 7.67 -17.60 17.37
CA VAL A 291 8.79 -17.57 18.33
C VAL A 291 9.54 -16.25 18.19
N THR A 292 9.94 -15.92 16.95
CA THR A 292 10.66 -14.68 16.65
C THR A 292 9.78 -13.46 16.88
N LEU A 293 8.51 -13.49 16.45
CA LEU A 293 7.55 -12.40 16.70
C LEU A 293 7.36 -12.14 18.20
N LYS A 294 7.22 -13.19 19.02
CA LYS A 294 7.10 -13.02 20.47
C LYS A 294 8.34 -12.36 21.07
N SER A 295 9.54 -12.82 20.67
CA SER A 295 10.81 -12.24 21.13
C SER A 295 10.91 -10.76 20.78
N MET A 296 10.68 -10.38 19.51
CA MET A 296 10.76 -8.99 19.08
C MET A 296 9.68 -8.11 19.73
N ARG A 297 8.48 -8.64 19.94
CA ARG A 297 7.41 -7.96 20.66
C ARG A 297 7.82 -7.63 22.10
N GLU A 298 8.42 -8.59 22.81
CA GLU A 298 8.92 -8.38 24.17
C GLU A 298 10.03 -7.32 24.21
N GLN A 299 10.96 -7.35 23.25
CA GLN A 299 11.98 -6.32 23.08
C GLN A 299 11.36 -4.94 22.79
N CYS A 300 10.34 -4.88 21.93
CA CYS A 300 9.65 -3.66 21.56
C CYS A 300 8.91 -3.04 22.75
N VAL A 301 8.20 -3.85 23.54
CA VAL A 301 7.54 -3.40 24.77
C VAL A 301 8.57 -2.89 25.78
N ALA A 302 9.67 -3.62 25.99
CA ALA A 302 10.74 -3.19 26.90
C ALA A 302 11.38 -1.87 26.46
N TYR A 303 11.69 -1.73 25.17
CA TYR A 303 12.23 -0.50 24.58
C TYR A 303 11.26 0.68 24.71
N ASN A 304 9.97 0.47 24.47
CA ASN A 304 8.96 1.52 24.56
C ASN A 304 8.69 2.02 25.99
N ASN A 305 8.99 1.20 26.99
CA ASN A 305 8.88 1.52 28.42
C ASN A 305 10.13 2.22 28.98
N ASN A 306 11.25 2.20 28.27
CA ASN A 306 12.44 2.93 28.67
C ASN A 306 12.27 4.44 28.42
N LEU A 307 12.62 5.25 29.43
CA LEU A 307 12.48 6.71 29.40
C LEU A 307 13.44 7.38 28.40
N ILE A 308 14.58 6.75 28.11
CA ILE A 308 15.58 7.27 27.18
C ILE A 308 16.05 6.11 26.30
N ASN A 309 15.83 6.24 25.00
CA ASN A 309 16.32 5.30 24.00
C ASN A 309 17.39 5.98 23.14
N LEU A 310 18.67 5.72 23.43
CA LEU A 310 19.81 6.34 22.74
C LEU A 310 20.34 5.51 21.56
N LYS A 311 19.69 4.39 21.24
CA LYS A 311 20.12 3.44 20.21
C LYS A 311 18.94 3.10 19.31
N GLU A 312 19.26 2.76 18.07
CA GLU A 312 18.31 2.12 17.16
C GLU A 312 17.67 0.90 17.82
N GLU A 313 16.45 0.60 17.42
CA GLU A 313 15.69 -0.53 17.90
C GLU A 313 16.48 -1.84 17.66
N PRO A 314 16.79 -2.62 18.71
CA PRO A 314 17.75 -3.72 18.61
C PRO A 314 17.30 -4.84 17.65
N TRP A 315 15.99 -5.01 17.43
CA TRP A 315 15.44 -6.00 16.51
C TRP A 315 15.53 -5.58 15.03
N HIS A 316 15.92 -4.34 14.70
CA HIS A 316 16.06 -3.91 13.30
C HIS A 316 17.12 -4.70 12.52
N GLN A 317 18.19 -5.14 13.19
CA GLN A 317 19.21 -5.98 12.54
C GLN A 317 18.66 -7.34 12.14
N GLU A 318 17.78 -7.91 12.96
CA GLU A 318 17.14 -9.19 12.68
C GLU A 318 16.09 -9.05 11.57
N LEU A 319 15.32 -7.96 11.54
CA LEU A 319 14.44 -7.64 10.39
C LEU A 319 15.23 -7.45 9.09
N ALA A 320 16.38 -6.79 9.14
CA ALA A 320 17.28 -6.65 7.98
C ALA A 320 17.82 -8.00 7.52
N GLN A 321 18.18 -8.89 8.45
CA GLN A 321 18.63 -10.24 8.11
C GLN A 321 17.53 -11.06 7.43
N ILE A 322 16.27 -10.97 7.90
CA ILE A 322 15.13 -11.59 7.23
C ILE A 322 15.03 -11.08 5.79
N HIS A 323 15.11 -9.76 5.58
CA HIS A 323 15.06 -9.15 4.25
C HIS A 323 16.19 -9.62 3.32
N GLU A 324 17.43 -9.68 3.81
CA GLU A 324 18.58 -10.18 3.06
C GLU A 324 18.40 -11.64 2.63
N ASN A 325 17.89 -12.48 3.53
CA ASN A 325 17.62 -13.89 3.25
C ASN A 325 16.56 -14.05 2.16
N LEU A 326 15.53 -13.20 2.16
CA LEU A 326 14.49 -13.20 1.12
C LEU A 326 15.00 -12.72 -0.24
N SER A 327 15.99 -11.83 -0.24
CA SER A 327 16.57 -11.24 -1.45
C SER A 327 17.67 -12.10 -2.09
N SER A 328 18.20 -13.10 -1.36
CA SER A 328 19.34 -13.93 -1.77
C SER A 328 18.94 -15.19 -2.57
N VAL A 329 17.67 -15.36 -2.93
CA VAL A 329 17.10 -16.61 -3.50
C VAL A 329 16.90 -16.60 -5.02
#